data_AF-A0A2V5ZEP5-F1
#
_entry.id   AF-A0A2V5ZEP5-F1
#
_cell.length_a   1.000
_cell.length_b   1.000
_cell.length_c   1.000
_cell.angle_alpha   90.00
_cell.angle_beta   90.00
_cell.angle_gamma   90.00
#
_symmetry.space_group_name_H-M   'P 1'
#
loop_
_entity.id
_entity.type
_entity.pdbx_description
1 polymer ?
#
loop_
_entity_poly.entity_id
_entity_poly.type
_entity_poly.pdbx_seq_one_letter_code
_entity_poly.pdbx_strand_id
1 'polypeptide(L)'
;MKDVTPDSVRKFLLTRYSEPITAMQLYLTELPDDFDFLLTGVIDSFGILEMISAIEDEFRIRLDLALLDAEDITRIGPLARYIAESANSR
;
A
#
# COMPACT_ATOMS: atom_id res chain seq x y z
N MET A 1 12.69 14.52 -4.47
CA MET A 1 11.50 14.04 -3.73
C MET A 1 10.70 13.19 -4.71
N LYS A 2 10.23 12.01 -4.32
CA LYS A 2 9.31 11.24 -5.18
C LYS A 2 7.93 11.89 -5.07
N ASP A 3 7.28 12.17 -6.20
CA ASP A 3 5.90 12.60 -6.20
C ASP A 3 5.03 11.50 -5.56
N VAL A 4 4.27 11.87 -4.54
CA VAL A 4 3.35 10.95 -3.87
C VAL A 4 2.04 10.95 -4.66
N THR A 5 1.94 10.01 -5.59
CA THR A 5 0.76 9.79 -6.42
C THR A 5 0.24 8.39 -6.18
N PRO A 6 -1.05 8.12 -6.45
CA PRO A 6 -1.58 6.76 -6.28
C PRO A 6 -0.78 5.71 -7.08
N ASP A 7 -0.33 6.05 -8.29
CA ASP A 7 0.53 5.19 -9.11
C ASP A 7 1.92 4.95 -8.49
N SER A 8 2.55 5.97 -7.89
CA SER A 8 3.87 5.79 -7.28
C SER A 8 3.81 4.93 -6.02
N VAL A 9 2.76 5.10 -5.21
CA VAL A 9 2.47 4.28 -4.03
C VAL A 9 2.16 2.85 -4.43
N ARG A 10 1.27 2.65 -5.41
CA ARG A 10 0.95 1.33 -5.94
C ARG A 10 2.21 0.62 -6.46
N LYS A 11 3.01 1.31 -7.27
CA LYS A 11 4.27 0.75 -7.79
C LYS A 11 5.22 0.36 -6.67
N PHE A 12 5.34 1.17 -5.63
CA PHE A 12 6.15 0.86 -4.46
C PHE A 12 5.67 -0.42 -3.75
N LEU A 13 4.38 -0.52 -3.43
CA LEU A 13 3.79 -1.67 -2.77
C LEU A 13 3.99 -2.96 -3.57
N LEU A 14 3.69 -2.91 -4.88
CA LEU A 14 3.87 -4.05 -5.78
C LEU A 14 5.34 -4.49 -5.90
N THR A 15 6.28 -3.54 -5.86
CA THR A 15 7.71 -3.86 -5.89
C THR A 15 8.13 -4.51 -4.58
N ARG A 16 7.71 -3.96 -3.43
CA ARG A 16 8.08 -4.43 -2.10
C ARG A 16 7.53 -5.82 -1.79
N TYR A 17 6.30 -6.11 -2.22
CA TYR A 17 5.64 -7.39 -1.99
C TYR A 17 5.66 -8.30 -3.23
N SER A 18 6.59 -8.07 -4.16
CA SER A 18 6.68 -8.84 -5.41
C SER A 18 6.92 -10.34 -5.17
N GLU A 19 7.77 -10.69 -4.21
CA GLU A 19 8.06 -12.09 -3.85
C GLU A 19 6.81 -12.85 -3.37
N PRO A 20 6.07 -12.41 -2.33
CA PRO A 20 4.85 -13.11 -1.91
C PRO A 20 3.76 -13.11 -2.98
N ILE A 21 3.61 -12.05 -3.78
CA ILE A 21 2.62 -12.01 -4.86
C ILE A 21 2.95 -13.02 -5.96
N THR A 22 4.20 -13.09 -6.39
CA THR A 22 4.63 -14.03 -7.44
C THR A 22 4.64 -15.48 -6.95
N ALA A 23 4.91 -15.72 -5.65
CA ALA A 23 4.76 -17.03 -5.03
C ALA A 23 3.30 -17.56 -5.09
N MET A 24 2.32 -16.66 -5.12
CA MET A 24 0.90 -16.97 -5.32
C MET A 24 0.51 -17.12 -6.81
N GLN A 25 1.48 -17.09 -7.73
CA GLN A 25 1.26 -17.12 -9.18
C GLN A 25 0.42 -15.94 -9.71
N LEU A 26 0.45 -14.80 -9.01
CA LEU A 26 -0.23 -13.58 -9.42
C LEU A 26 0.73 -12.65 -10.20
N TYR A 27 0.18 -11.94 -11.18
CA TYR A 27 0.92 -10.97 -11.98
C TYR A 27 0.73 -9.55 -11.43
N LEU A 28 1.83 -8.87 -11.10
CA LEU A 28 1.84 -7.52 -10.53
C LEU A 28 1.06 -6.49 -11.38
N THR A 29 1.05 -6.68 -12.70
CA THR A 29 0.37 -5.80 -13.66
C THR A 29 -1.13 -6.04 -13.77
N GLU A 30 -1.63 -7.18 -13.29
CA GLU A 30 -3.03 -7.60 -13.44
C GLU A 30 -3.80 -7.54 -12.12
N LEU A 31 -3.16 -7.13 -11.02
CA LEU A 31 -3.84 -6.99 -9.75
C LEU A 31 -4.89 -5.88 -9.81
N PRO A 32 -6.11 -6.12 -9.32
CA PRO A 32 -7.14 -5.09 -9.34
C PRO A 32 -6.84 -3.98 -8.33
N ASP A 33 -7.62 -2.90 -8.38
CA ASP A 33 -7.46 -1.75 -7.48
C ASP A 33 -7.91 -2.09 -6.05
N ASP A 34 -8.88 -2.99 -5.90
CA ASP A 34 -9.40 -3.47 -4.62
C ASP A 34 -8.63 -4.65 -4.04
N PHE A 35 -7.50 -5.05 -4.66
CA PHE A 35 -6.67 -6.15 -4.19
C PHE A 35 -6.24 -5.92 -2.74
N ASP A 36 -6.58 -6.86 -1.86
CA ASP A 36 -6.35 -6.78 -0.43
C ASP A 36 -5.17 -7.66 -0.02
N PHE A 37 -4.07 -7.04 0.41
CA PHE A 37 -2.86 -7.77 0.79
C PHE A 37 -3.06 -8.70 1.99
N LEU A 38 -3.95 -8.36 2.92
CA LEU A 38 -4.20 -9.17 4.12
C LEU A 38 -5.08 -10.36 3.78
N LEU A 39 -6.20 -10.14 3.09
CA LEU A 39 -7.14 -11.21 2.74
C LEU A 39 -6.54 -12.21 1.75
N THR A 40 -5.65 -11.77 0.87
CA THR A 40 -4.94 -12.67 -0.03
C THR A 40 -3.76 -13.37 0.64
N GLY A 41 -3.38 -12.97 1.86
CA GLY A 41 -2.26 -13.54 2.60
C GLY A 41 -0.88 -13.09 2.12
N VAL A 42 -0.79 -11.97 1.41
CA VAL A 42 0.49 -11.34 1.01
C VAL A 42 1.18 -10.74 2.22
N ILE A 43 0.39 -10.17 3.14
CA ILE A 43 0.84 -9.74 4.46
C ILE A 43 -0.03 -10.42 5.53
N ASP A 44 0.49 -10.52 6.74
CA ASP A 44 -0.28 -10.89 7.93
C ASP A 44 -0.67 -9.64 8.75
N SER A 45 -1.30 -9.85 9.89
CA SER A 45 -1.71 -8.76 10.79
C SER A 45 -0.54 -7.90 11.28
N PHE A 46 0.68 -8.43 11.37
CA PHE A 46 1.87 -7.66 11.74
C PHE A 46 2.49 -6.95 10.54
N GLY A 47 2.41 -7.55 9.36
CA GLY A 47 2.85 -6.98 8.09
C GLY A 47 2.15 -5.68 7.72
N ILE A 48 0.96 -5.41 8.28
CA ILE A 48 0.29 -4.11 8.18
C ILE A 48 1.17 -2.99 8.75
N LEU A 49 1.73 -3.18 9.95
CA LEU A 49 2.59 -2.17 10.59
C LEU A 49 3.89 -1.96 9.80
N GLU A 50 4.47 -3.03 9.27
CA GLU A 50 5.66 -2.95 8.41
C GLU A 50 5.37 -2.24 7.10
N MET A 51 4.20 -2.50 6.50
CA MET A 51 3.74 -1.84 5.28
C MET A 51 3.61 -0.33 5.49
N ILE A 52 2.93 0.08 6.56
CA ILE A 52 2.74 1.49 6.91
C ILE A 52 4.08 2.17 7.15
N SER A 53 4.94 1.57 7.98
CA SER A 53 6.28 2.08 8.28
C SER A 53 7.11 2.26 7.01
N ALA A 54 7.08 1.26 6.11
CA ALA A 54 7.80 1.33 4.84
C ALA A 54 7.28 2.44 3.91
N ILE A 55 5.98 2.72 3.91
CA ILE A 55 5.39 3.82 3.14
C ILE A 55 5.82 5.18 3.72
N GLU A 56 5.71 5.35 5.04
CA GLU A 56 6.11 6.58 5.73
C GLU A 56 7.59 6.91 5.46
N ASP A 57 8.45 5.92 5.54
CA ASP A 57 9.89 6.04 5.27
C ASP A 57 10.19 6.36 3.80
N GLU A 58 9.53 5.66 2.87
CA GLU A 58 9.73 5.82 1.42
C GLU A 58 9.32 7.22 0.95
N PHE A 59 8.15 7.69 1.38
CA PHE A 59 7.58 8.96 0.92
C PHE A 59 7.86 10.13 1.86
N ARG A 60 8.52 9.89 3.01
CA ARG A 60 8.82 10.90 4.04
C ARG A 60 7.58 11.63 4.55
N ILE A 61 6.50 10.87 4.71
CA ILE A 61 5.21 11.34 5.21
C ILE A 61 4.92 10.73 6.58
N ARG A 62 3.85 11.21 7.22
CA ARG A 62 3.29 10.59 8.40
C ARG A 62 1.82 10.35 8.15
N LEU A 63 1.38 9.11 8.27
CA LEU A 63 0.01 8.70 7.99
C LEU A 63 -0.81 8.77 9.27
N ASP A 64 -2.03 9.28 9.17
CA ASP A 64 -3.00 9.25 10.26
C ASP A 64 -4.02 8.15 10.01
N LEU A 65 -3.65 6.93 10.40
CA LEU A 65 -4.48 5.74 10.20
C LEU A 65 -5.85 5.83 10.86
N ALA A 66 -6.08 6.77 11.79
CA ALA A 66 -7.40 6.99 12.37
C ALA A 66 -8.42 7.53 11.35
N LEU A 67 -7.94 8.06 10.21
CA LEU A 67 -8.76 8.57 9.12
C LEU A 67 -9.04 7.54 8.02
N LEU A 68 -8.46 6.34 8.11
CA LEU A 68 -8.62 5.27 7.12
C LEU A 68 -9.38 4.09 7.74
N ASP A 69 -10.40 3.61 7.03
CA ASP A 69 -11.16 2.43 7.46
C ASP A 69 -10.27 1.19 7.47
N ALA A 70 -10.45 0.33 8.48
CA ALA A 70 -9.58 -0.84 8.70
C ALA A 70 -9.51 -1.78 7.48
N GLU A 71 -10.61 -1.90 6.74
CA GLU A 71 -10.71 -2.71 5.51
C GLU A 71 -9.97 -2.08 4.33
N ASP A 72 -9.77 -0.76 4.32
CA ASP A 72 -9.09 -0.04 3.25
C ASP A 72 -7.59 0.13 3.51
N ILE A 73 -7.13 -0.05 4.75
CA ILE A 73 -5.69 -0.06 5.10
C ILE A 73 -4.91 -1.13 4.31
N THR A 74 -5.56 -2.23 3.94
CA THR A 74 -4.91 -3.39 3.31
C THR A 74 -5.14 -3.45 1.80
N ARG A 75 -5.96 -2.56 1.24
CA ARG A 75 -6.35 -2.55 -0.17
C ARG A 75 -5.52 -1.56 -0.97
N ILE A 76 -4.93 -2.02 -2.08
CA ILE A 76 -3.95 -1.23 -2.85
C ILE A 76 -4.49 0.15 -3.24
N GLY A 77 -5.67 0.20 -3.84
CA GLY A 77 -6.26 1.42 -4.39
C GLY A 77 -6.65 2.44 -3.33
N PRO A 78 -7.54 2.09 -2.37
CA PRO A 78 -7.91 2.97 -1.27
C PRO A 78 -6.69 3.49 -0.50
N LEU A 79 -5.76 2.61 -0.13
CA LEU A 79 -4.52 2.99 0.55
C LEU A 79 -3.69 3.97 -0.28
N ALA A 80 -3.49 3.68 -1.58
CA ALA A 80 -2.70 4.53 -2.46
C ALA A 80 -3.30 5.94 -2.66
N ARG A 81 -4.64 6.04 -2.76
CA ARG A 81 -5.34 7.33 -2.81
C ARG A 81 -5.17 8.11 -1.51
N TYR A 82 -5.44 7.46 -0.38
CA TYR A 82 -5.31 8.07 0.94
C TYR A 82 -3.89 8.62 1.19
N ILE A 83 -2.86 7.85 0.82
CA ILE A 83 -1.45 8.28 0.96
C ILE A 83 -1.16 9.51 0.11
N ALA A 84 -1.61 9.51 -1.15
CA ALA A 84 -1.42 10.65 -2.04
C ALA A 84 -2.17 11.90 -1.55
N GLU A 85 -3.39 11.76 -1.04
CA GLU A 85 -4.16 12.85 -0.45
C GLU A 85 -3.51 13.40 0.82
N SER A 86 -3.02 12.51 1.69
CA SER A 86 -2.34 12.88 2.94
C SER A 86 -1.01 13.61 2.69
N ALA A 87 -0.30 13.26 1.63
CA ALA A 87 0.94 13.91 1.24
C ALA A 87 0.71 15.30 0.63
N ASN A 88 -0.39 15.49 -0.10
CA ASN A 88 -0.74 16.76 -0.76
C ASN A 88 -1.49 17.73 0.17
N SER A 89 -2.02 17.26 1.30
CA SER A 89 -2.72 18.11 2.29
C SER A 89 -1.78 18.83 3.27
N ARG A 90 -0.50 18.99 2.91
CA ARG A 90 0.53 19.68 3.69
C ARG A 90 0.85 21.07 3.17
#